data_AF-A0A9P6XSL9-F1
#
_entry.id   AF-A0A9P6XSL9-F1
#
_cell.length_a   1.000
_cell.length_b   1.000
_cell.length_c   1.000
_cell.angle_alpha   90.00
_cell.angle_beta   90.00
_cell.angle_gamma   90.00
#
_symmetry.space_group_name_H-M   'P 1'
#
loop_
_entity.id
_entity.type
_entity.pdbx_description
1 polymer ?
#
loop_
_entity_poly.entity_id
_entity_poly.type
_entity_poly.pdbx_seq_one_letter_code
_entity_poly.pdbx_strand_id
1 'polypeptide(L)'
;MCGFGEKDRRPIDPPPIVQLIVKQNDTPVDIQSLQIPFFVLHVTLWSDDRTEERNIISNPPKCTRVLMGSLVSSPSLLKNEKNEPGLYFAFPDLSIRTEGRYTLRFSLMKLVNSDFQENAKSKIVAQVFSDPFTVYSAKKFPGMTG
;
A
#
# COMPACT_ATOMS: atom_id res chain seq x y z
N MET A 1 17.17 -0.51 8.83
CA MET A 1 17.47 -1.33 7.64
C MET A 1 17.16 -2.76 7.99
N CYS A 2 16.24 -3.37 7.25
CA CYS A 2 16.07 -4.81 7.29
C CYS A 2 17.35 -5.43 6.70
N GLY A 3 18.02 -6.30 7.45
CA GLY A 3 19.15 -7.05 6.93
C GLY A 3 18.75 -7.84 5.67
N PHE A 4 19.73 -8.37 4.94
CA PHE A 4 19.45 -9.19 3.76
C PHE A 4 18.75 -10.53 4.11
N GLY A 5 18.63 -10.89 5.39
CA GLY A 5 17.84 -12.04 5.86
C GLY A 5 16.41 -11.65 6.27
N GLU A 6 15.44 -12.54 6.04
CA GLU A 6 14.02 -12.30 6.40
C GLU A 6 13.79 -12.09 7.91
N LYS A 7 14.69 -12.60 8.76
CA LYS A 7 14.58 -12.53 10.23
C LYS A 7 14.71 -11.12 10.82
N ASP A 8 15.31 -10.17 10.09
CA ASP A 8 15.53 -8.79 10.57
C ASP A 8 14.52 -7.78 10.00
N ARG A 9 13.38 -8.28 9.51
CA ARG A 9 12.36 -7.43 8.91
C ARG A 9 11.63 -6.61 9.95
N ARG A 10 11.70 -5.28 9.79
CA ARG A 10 10.99 -4.31 10.60
C ARG A 10 9.87 -3.69 9.77
N PRO A 11 8.60 -3.89 10.16
CA PRO A 11 7.49 -3.29 9.44
C PRO A 11 7.54 -1.76 9.53
N ILE A 12 6.92 -1.09 8.57
CA ILE A 12 6.62 0.34 8.63
C ILE A 12 5.69 0.57 9.81
N ASP A 13 5.99 1.60 10.59
CA ASP A 13 5.27 2.00 11.79
C ASP A 13 4.88 3.47 11.70
N PRO A 14 3.61 3.83 11.98
CA PRO A 14 2.46 2.91 12.14
C PRO A 14 2.12 2.16 10.84
N PRO A 15 1.39 1.03 10.90
CA PRO A 15 0.99 0.29 9.71
C PRO A 15 0.06 1.15 8.84
N PRO A 16 0.31 1.29 7.52
CA PRO A 16 -0.55 2.08 6.66
C PRO A 16 -1.96 1.52 6.58
N ILE A 17 -2.95 2.39 6.79
CA ILE A 17 -4.37 2.09 6.64
C ILE A 17 -4.95 3.11 5.66
N VAL A 18 -5.66 2.63 4.64
CA VAL A 18 -6.27 3.47 3.60
C VAL A 18 -7.78 3.25 3.59
N GLN A 19 -8.56 4.33 3.68
CA GLN A 19 -10.02 4.27 3.57
C GLN A 19 -10.47 4.49 2.13
N LEU A 20 -11.42 3.68 1.65
CA LEU A 20 -12.11 3.91 0.38
C LEU A 20 -13.36 4.77 0.60
N ILE A 21 -13.41 5.89 -0.11
CA ILE A 21 -14.56 6.78 -0.15
C ILE A 21 -15.17 6.70 -1.55
N VAL A 22 -16.42 6.22 -1.64
CA VAL A 22 -17.18 6.15 -2.89
C VAL A 22 -18.20 7.28 -2.90
N LYS A 23 -18.19 8.09 -3.97
CA LYS A 23 -19.14 9.17 -4.16
C LYS A 23 -19.89 9.00 -5.48
N GLN A 24 -21.18 9.29 -5.48
CA GLN A 24 -22.03 9.40 -6.66
C GLN A 24 -22.55 10.83 -6.72
N ASN A 25 -22.20 11.58 -7.77
CA ASN A 25 -22.54 13.01 -7.90
C ASN A 25 -22.17 13.80 -6.62
N ASP A 26 -20.93 13.64 -6.15
CA ASP A 26 -20.39 14.20 -4.90
C ASP A 26 -21.06 13.76 -3.59
N THR A 27 -22.10 12.94 -3.66
CA THR A 27 -22.79 12.41 -2.48
C THR A 27 -22.16 11.08 -2.06
N PRO A 28 -21.79 10.89 -0.78
CA PRO A 28 -21.29 9.61 -0.28
C PRO A 28 -22.30 8.48 -0.52
N VAL A 29 -21.82 7.36 -1.06
CA VAL A 29 -22.64 6.15 -1.25
C VAL A 29 -22.59 5.31 0.02
N ASP A 30 -23.72 4.72 0.40
CA ASP A 30 -23.78 3.79 1.51
C ASP A 30 -22.94 2.55 1.22
N ILE A 31 -21.95 2.30 2.08
CA ILE A 31 -21.01 1.20 1.98
C ILE A 31 -21.71 -0.17 2.05
N GLN A 32 -22.80 -0.29 2.80
CA GLN A 32 -23.54 -1.56 2.93
C GLN A 32 -24.26 -1.93 1.62
N SER A 33 -24.60 -0.93 0.82
CA SER A 33 -25.24 -1.12 -0.50
C SER A 33 -24.24 -1.49 -1.60
N LEU A 34 -22.93 -1.29 -1.37
CA LEU A 34 -21.90 -1.62 -2.34
C LEU A 34 -21.69 -3.14 -2.36
N GLN A 35 -22.07 -3.78 -3.46
CA GLN A 35 -21.43 -5.02 -3.85
C GLN A 35 -20.00 -4.68 -4.29
N ILE A 36 -19.00 -5.07 -3.49
CA ILE A 36 -17.58 -4.78 -3.75
C ILE A 36 -16.87 -6.07 -4.19
N PRO A 37 -17.33 -6.77 -5.25
CA PRO A 37 -16.55 -7.88 -5.73
C PRO A 37 -15.29 -7.32 -6.41
N PHE A 38 -14.15 -7.95 -6.13
CA PHE A 38 -12.93 -7.84 -6.93
C PHE A 38 -12.14 -6.51 -6.85
N PHE A 39 -12.26 -5.72 -5.79
CA PHE A 39 -11.33 -4.61 -5.56
C PHE A 39 -10.12 -5.05 -4.74
N VAL A 40 -8.93 -4.64 -5.16
CA VAL A 40 -7.68 -4.79 -4.41
C VAL A 40 -6.90 -3.49 -4.42
N LEU A 41 -6.21 -3.19 -3.32
CA LEU A 41 -5.32 -2.03 -3.23
C LEU A 41 -3.88 -2.53 -3.29
N HIS A 42 -3.13 -2.12 -4.31
CA HIS A 42 -1.71 -2.44 -4.47
C HIS A 42 -0.84 -1.26 -4.05
N VAL A 43 0.22 -1.53 -3.29
CA VAL A 43 1.17 -0.52 -2.83
C VAL A 43 2.51 -0.63 -3.57
N THR A 44 3.06 0.51 -3.96
CA THR A 44 4.38 0.63 -4.59
C THR A 44 5.21 1.69 -3.87
N LEU A 45 6.53 1.51 -3.83
CA LEU A 45 7.46 2.48 -3.24
C LEU A 45 7.90 3.49 -4.29
N TRP A 46 7.87 4.77 -3.93
CA TRP A 46 8.22 5.89 -4.79
C TRP A 46 9.24 6.81 -4.11
N SER A 47 9.94 7.62 -4.90
CA SER A 47 10.75 8.74 -4.39
C SER A 47 9.91 9.72 -3.57
N ASP A 48 10.55 10.53 -2.74
CA ASP A 48 9.86 11.49 -1.87
C ASP A 48 9.13 12.60 -2.63
N ASP A 49 9.62 12.94 -3.82
CA ASP A 49 9.00 13.85 -4.80
C ASP A 49 7.90 13.18 -5.67
N ARG A 50 7.66 11.87 -5.50
CA ARG A 50 6.62 11.09 -6.20
C ARG A 50 6.83 10.96 -7.71
N THR A 51 8.05 11.14 -8.21
CA THR A 51 8.35 11.10 -9.66
C THR A 51 8.84 9.73 -10.15
N GLU A 52 9.52 8.96 -9.29
CA GLU A 52 10.18 7.72 -9.68
C GLU A 52 9.78 6.54 -8.79
N GLU A 53 9.51 5.40 -9.40
CA GLU A 53 9.28 4.14 -8.69
C GLU A 53 10.61 3.56 -8.16
N ARG A 54 10.65 3.18 -6.88
CA ARG A 54 11.85 2.73 -6.15
C ARG A 54 11.72 1.30 -5.62
N ASN A 55 10.90 0.46 -6.25
CA ASN A 55 10.66 -0.92 -5.81
C ASN A 55 11.89 -1.83 -5.92
N ILE A 56 12.84 -1.51 -6.81
CA ILE A 56 14.04 -2.32 -7.09
C ILE A 56 15.27 -1.41 -7.12
N ILE A 57 16.36 -1.87 -6.53
CA ILE A 57 17.69 -1.30 -6.73
C ILE A 57 18.50 -2.27 -7.59
N SER A 58 19.04 -1.75 -8.68
CA SER A 58 19.86 -2.49 -9.62
C SER A 58 21.34 -2.19 -9.34
N ASN A 59 22.09 -3.20 -8.92
CA ASN A 59 23.55 -3.13 -8.87
C ASN A 59 24.12 -4.38 -9.57
N PRO A 60 24.34 -4.32 -10.90
CA PRO A 60 24.67 -5.47 -11.71
C PRO A 60 25.83 -6.30 -11.11
N PRO A 61 25.70 -7.63 -11.04
CA PRO A 61 24.64 -8.47 -11.62
C PRO A 61 23.40 -8.66 -10.72
N LYS A 62 23.33 -8.01 -9.55
CA LYS A 62 22.26 -8.23 -8.56
C LYS A 62 21.18 -7.14 -8.64
N CYS A 63 19.94 -7.55 -8.80
CA CYS A 63 18.76 -6.70 -8.56
C CYS A 63 18.13 -7.08 -7.22
N THR A 64 17.91 -6.11 -6.35
CA THR A 64 17.33 -6.34 -5.02
C THR A 64 16.01 -5.61 -4.91
N ARG A 65 14.95 -6.34 -4.54
CA ARG A 65 13.65 -5.74 -4.21
C ARG A 65 13.75 -4.96 -2.91
N VAL A 66 13.31 -3.70 -2.94
CA VAL A 66 13.40 -2.76 -1.83
C VAL A 66 12.18 -2.86 -0.91
N LEU A 67 10.98 -2.81 -1.50
CA LEU A 67 9.72 -2.94 -0.80
C LEU A 67 9.33 -4.42 -0.68
N MET A 68 9.11 -4.86 0.55
CA MET A 68 8.91 -6.26 0.94
C MET A 68 7.62 -6.41 1.75
N GLY A 69 7.12 -7.65 1.82
CA GLY A 69 5.92 -8.02 2.57
C GLY A 69 4.67 -8.10 1.71
N SER A 70 3.51 -7.92 2.33
CA SER A 70 2.20 -8.01 1.69
C SER A 70 1.86 -6.71 0.96
N LEU A 71 2.12 -6.67 -0.34
CA LEU A 71 1.95 -5.46 -1.16
C LEU A 71 0.52 -5.26 -1.69
N VAL A 72 -0.36 -6.21 -1.42
CA VAL A 72 -1.76 -6.17 -1.86
C VAL A 72 -2.64 -6.36 -0.63
N SER A 73 -3.69 -5.56 -0.54
CA SER A 73 -4.70 -5.66 0.51
C SER A 73 -6.10 -5.71 -0.11
N SER A 74 -6.97 -6.52 0.48
CA SER A 74 -8.40 -6.59 0.15
C SER A 74 -9.18 -5.65 1.07
N PRO A 75 -10.34 -5.10 0.61
CA PRO A 75 -11.13 -4.21 1.44
C PRO A 75 -11.74 -4.98 2.62
N SER A 76 -11.69 -4.38 3.80
CA SER A 76 -12.33 -4.87 5.01
C SER A 76 -13.32 -3.83 5.54
N LEU A 77 -14.55 -4.26 5.85
CA LEU A 77 -15.53 -3.41 6.52
C LEU A 77 -15.16 -3.31 8.00
N LEU A 78 -14.66 -2.15 8.42
CA LEU A 78 -14.28 -1.87 9.80
C LEU A 78 -15.00 -0.63 10.31
N LYS A 79 -14.82 -0.32 11.59
CA LYS A 79 -15.29 0.93 12.18
C LYS A 79 -14.10 1.81 12.56
N ASN A 80 -14.23 3.12 12.35
CA ASN A 80 -13.23 4.07 12.84
C ASN A 80 -13.34 4.28 14.36
N GLU A 81 -12.50 5.15 14.90
CA GLU A 81 -12.49 5.53 16.32
C GLU A 81 -13.80 6.17 16.80
N LYS A 82 -14.62 6.70 15.89
CA LYS A 82 -15.97 7.24 16.16
C LYS A 82 -17.08 6.21 16.00
N ASN A 83 -16.73 4.93 15.82
CA ASN A 83 -17.64 3.81 15.62
C ASN A 83 -18.44 3.88 14.29
N GLU A 84 -17.97 4.67 13.32
CA GLU A 84 -18.59 4.82 12.00
C GLU A 84 -18.04 3.75 11.04
N PRO A 85 -18.90 3.03 10.29
CA PRO A 85 -18.47 2.00 9.35
C PRO A 85 -17.73 2.61 8.15
N GLY A 86 -16.68 1.91 7.71
CA GLY A 86 -15.86 2.30 6.57
C GLY A 86 -15.22 1.09 5.90
N LEU A 87 -14.82 1.25 4.63
CA LEU A 87 -14.01 0.26 3.92
C LEU A 87 -12.55 0.63 4.03
N TYR A 88 -11.75 -0.26 4.61
CA TYR A 88 -10.35 -0.02 4.88
C TYR A 88 -9.48 -1.10 4.26
N PHE A 89 -8.29 -0.68 3.83
CA PHE A 89 -7.21 -1.53 3.39
C PHE A 89 -6.06 -1.37 4.38
N ALA A 90 -5.70 -2.44 5.06
CA ALA A 90 -4.61 -2.43 6.02
C ALA A 90 -3.37 -3.11 5.44
N PHE A 91 -2.20 -2.54 5.73
CA PHE A 91 -0.89 -3.05 5.33
C PHE A 91 0.01 -3.26 6.56
N PRO A 92 -0.31 -4.23 7.44
CA PRO A 92 0.46 -4.47 8.65
C PRO A 92 1.85 -5.06 8.39
N ASP A 93 2.08 -5.57 7.17
CA ASP A 93 3.32 -6.23 6.78
C ASP A 93 3.97 -5.55 5.57
N LEU A 94 4.45 -4.33 5.74
CA LEU A 94 5.29 -3.64 4.75
C LEU A 94 6.65 -3.34 5.34
N SER A 95 7.72 -3.60 4.60
CA SER A 95 9.08 -3.29 5.06
C SER A 95 9.95 -2.81 3.92
N ILE A 96 10.91 -1.95 4.25
CA ILE A 96 11.83 -1.37 3.27
C ILE A 96 13.26 -1.72 3.67
N ARG A 97 13.99 -2.31 2.73
CA ARG A 97 15.36 -2.80 2.98
C ARG A 97 16.36 -1.66 3.10
N THR A 98 16.27 -0.67 2.22
CA THR A 98 17.27 0.39 2.09
C THR A 98 16.87 1.66 2.80
N GLU A 99 17.84 2.30 3.45
CA GLU A 99 17.62 3.63 4.03
C GLU A 99 17.37 4.66 2.92
N GLY A 100 16.56 5.67 3.24
CA GLY A 100 16.17 6.71 2.29
C GLY A 100 14.87 7.39 2.69
N ARG A 101 14.46 8.36 1.88
CA ARG A 101 13.17 9.05 2.01
C ARG A 101 12.28 8.64 0.86
N TYR A 102 11.06 8.24 1.17
CA TYR A 102 10.15 7.64 0.20
C TYR A 102 8.71 8.08 0.42
N THR A 103 7.87 7.81 -0.58
CA THR A 103 6.41 7.81 -0.47
C THR A 103 5.86 6.44 -0.84
N LEU A 104 4.69 6.09 -0.32
CA LEU A 104 3.93 4.92 -0.76
C LEU A 104 2.84 5.38 -1.72
N ARG A 105 2.73 4.74 -2.89
CA ARG A 105 1.61 4.93 -3.81
C ARG A 105 0.67 3.73 -3.72
N PHE A 106 -0.56 4.00 -3.31
CA PHE A 106 -1.65 3.04 -3.25
C PHE A 106 -2.49 3.14 -4.52
N SER A 107 -2.67 2.03 -5.23
CA SER A 107 -3.40 1.96 -6.49
C SER A 107 -4.57 1.00 -6.35
N LEU A 108 -5.79 1.54 -6.40
CA LEU A 108 -7.01 0.76 -6.31
C LEU A 108 -7.27 0.13 -7.68
N MET A 109 -7.35 -1.19 -7.71
CA MET A 109 -7.56 -1.97 -8.93
C MET A 109 -8.90 -2.69 -8.83
N LYS A 110 -9.68 -2.61 -9.91
CA LYS A 110 -10.83 -3.48 -10.11
C LYS A 110 -10.38 -4.69 -10.92
N LEU A 111 -10.34 -5.86 -10.29
CA LEU A 111 -10.11 -7.12 -10.98
C LEU A 111 -11.36 -7.47 -11.78
N VAL A 112 -11.15 -8.06 -12.95
CA VAL A 112 -12.24 -8.51 -13.81
C VAL A 112 -12.27 -10.03 -13.73
N ASN A 113 -13.46 -10.61 -13.66
CA ASN A 113 -13.58 -12.06 -13.72
C ASN A 113 -13.32 -12.51 -15.16
N SER A 114 -12.27 -13.31 -15.38
CA SER A 114 -11.81 -13.76 -16.69
C SER A 114 -12.78 -14.72 -17.39
N ASP A 115 -13.73 -15.30 -16.65
CA ASP A 115 -14.72 -16.25 -17.19
C ASP A 115 -15.62 -15.65 -18.28
N PHE A 116 -15.71 -14.32 -18.40
CA PHE A 116 -16.59 -13.64 -19.36
C PHE A 116 -15.86 -12.88 -20.49
N GLN A 117 -14.53 -12.71 -20.41
CA GLN A 117 -13.73 -11.93 -21.35
C GLN A 117 -12.25 -12.38 -21.32
N GLU A 118 -11.78 -13.10 -22.34
CA GLU A 118 -10.38 -13.59 -22.48
C GLU A 118 -9.31 -12.48 -22.49
N ASN A 119 -9.70 -11.20 -22.63
CA ASN A 119 -8.79 -10.06 -22.71
C ASN A 119 -9.10 -8.94 -21.69
N ALA A 120 -9.89 -9.22 -20.66
CA ALA A 120 -10.20 -8.21 -19.65
C ALA A 120 -8.96 -7.87 -18.82
N LYS A 121 -8.41 -6.66 -19.03
CA LYS A 121 -7.31 -6.12 -18.22
C LYS A 121 -7.88 -5.47 -16.96
N SER A 122 -7.25 -5.74 -15.82
CA SER A 122 -7.54 -5.03 -14.58
C SER A 122 -7.24 -3.54 -14.76
N LYS A 123 -8.13 -2.69 -14.25
CA LYS A 123 -8.02 -1.22 -14.38
C LYS A 123 -7.72 -0.60 -13.02
N ILE A 124 -6.75 0.32 -13.01
CA ILE A 124 -6.54 1.24 -11.89
C ILE A 124 -7.67 2.27 -11.91
N VAL A 125 -8.46 2.33 -10.84
CA VAL A 125 -9.63 3.20 -10.74
C VAL A 125 -9.35 4.47 -9.93
N ALA A 126 -8.41 4.41 -8.99
CA ALA A 126 -7.99 5.53 -8.15
C ALA A 126 -6.58 5.28 -7.62
N GLN A 127 -5.86 6.37 -7.31
CA GLN A 127 -4.54 6.30 -6.70
C GLN A 127 -4.37 7.41 -5.67
N VAL A 128 -3.57 7.15 -4.64
CA VAL A 128 -3.18 8.13 -3.63
C VAL A 128 -1.75 7.89 -3.18
N PHE A 129 -1.03 8.97 -2.87
CA PHE A 129 0.29 8.90 -2.26
C PHE A 129 0.20 9.18 -0.77
N SER A 130 1.03 8.50 0.03
CA SER A 130 1.28 8.90 1.41
C SER A 130 2.05 10.21 1.48
N ASP A 131 2.14 10.76 2.68
CA ASP A 131 3.18 11.73 3.00
C ASP A 131 4.57 11.07 2.94
N PRO A 132 5.63 11.85 2.66
CA PRO A 132 6.99 11.33 2.66
C PRO A 132 7.42 10.88 4.06
N PHE A 133 8.08 9.73 4.14
CA PHE A 133 8.61 9.19 5.39
C PHE A 133 10.05 8.71 5.22
N THR A 134 10.75 8.56 6.34
CA THR A 134 12.18 8.22 6.36
C THR A 134 12.40 6.80 6.85
N VAL A 135 13.15 6.02 6.08
CA VAL A 135 13.63 4.69 6.47
C VAL A 135 15.05 4.83 7.00
N TYR A 136 15.25 4.48 8.26
CA TYR A 136 16.54 4.62 8.93
C TYR A 136 17.36 3.32 8.88
N SER A 137 18.68 3.43 8.88
CA SER A 137 19.57 2.34 9.30
C SER A 137 19.44 2.04 10.78
N ALA A 138 19.84 0.83 11.18
CA ALA A 138 19.73 0.38 12.58
C ALA A 138 20.42 1.33 13.57
N LYS A 139 21.52 1.97 13.16
CA LYS A 139 22.28 2.94 13.97
C LYS A 139 21.58 4.29 14.13
N LYS A 140 20.74 4.69 13.18
CA LYS A 140 20.08 6.00 13.13
C LYS A 140 18.61 5.93 13.54
N PHE A 141 18.11 4.76 13.90
CA PHE A 141 16.70 4.52 14.15
C PHE A 141 16.28 5.17 15.49
N PRO A 142 15.33 6.12 15.48
CA PRO A 142 14.94 6.87 16.69
C PRO A 142 14.03 6.10 17.66
N GLY A 143 13.57 4.90 17.31
CA GLY A 143 12.56 4.14 18.05
C GLY A 143 11.24 4.01 17.28
N MET A 144 10.36 3.11 17.74
CA MET A 144 8.99 2.96 17.22
C MET A 144 8.09 3.98 17.91
N THR A 145 7.12 4.53 17.21
CA THR A 145 6.09 5.38 17.81
C THR A 145 5.10 4.49 18.56
N GLY A 146 5.02 4.65 19.87
CA GLY A 146 4.04 4.01 20.75
C GLY A 146 3.00 5.00 21.24
#